data_AF-A0A2R7K7G3-F1
#
_entry.id   AF-A0A2R7K7G3-F1
#
_cell.length_a   1.000
_cell.length_b   1.000
_cell.length_c   1.000
_cell.angle_alpha   90.00
_cell.angle_beta   90.00
_cell.angle_gamma   90.00
#
_symmetry.space_group_name_H-M   'P 1'
#
loop_
_entity.id
_entity.type
_entity.pdbx_description
1 polymer ?
#
loop_
_entity_poly.entity_id
_entity_poly.type
_entity_poly.pdbx_seq_one_letter_code
_entity_poly.pdbx_strand_id
1 'polypeptide(L)'
;MCTDCGDFNYAKRFQTANVKGQVAVITGSRLKIGYHITLMLLRGGATVIATTRFPVDSALRFSKEPDFMDWGHRLKIHGLDLRHIPSVEIFCNFIEQKYERLDILINNAAQTVRRPAGFYTHLMENEELSLSSLPKQAQELLLDHVNCLDELKILTSGASSNENMPVTWHGPEPGIGLRASAKLSQIPYSFDNALVANEVFPEGELDADLQQVDLRKTNSWRLRLGQIETTEMIEVQLVNSVAPFVLCNRLSEVMKKDNTGQKHIINVSAMEGKFHRFFKEDRHPHTNMAKAALNMLTHTSSGTLAKHGIFMNAVDTGWVTDEDPAELAKKKQELEDFQPPLDIVDGAARVMDPLFDGINTGKHWCGKFLKDYNPIPW
;
A
#
# COMPACT_ATOMS: atom_id res chain seq x y z
N MET A 1 0.63 -26.53 9.21
CA MET A 1 1.04 -25.86 10.46
C MET A 1 0.78 -26.83 11.61
N CYS A 2 1.62 -26.92 12.66
CA CYS A 2 1.22 -27.70 13.85
C CYS A 2 0.12 -26.95 14.61
N THR A 3 -0.58 -27.65 15.52
CA THR A 3 -1.71 -27.08 16.29
C THR A 3 -1.32 -25.83 17.06
N ASP A 4 -0.22 -25.85 17.82
CA ASP A 4 0.23 -24.71 18.63
C ASP A 4 0.53 -23.47 17.77
N CYS A 5 1.15 -23.66 16.60
CA CYS A 5 1.38 -22.58 15.67
C CYS A 5 0.05 -22.06 15.09
N GLY A 6 -0.92 -22.94 14.83
CA GLY A 6 -2.26 -22.57 14.37
C GLY A 6 -2.99 -21.71 15.40
N ASP A 7 -3.02 -22.15 16.66
CA ASP A 7 -3.65 -21.45 17.78
C ASP A 7 -3.02 -20.07 18.01
N PHE A 8 -1.68 -19.99 17.94
CA PHE A 8 -0.97 -18.73 18.06
C PHE A 8 -1.32 -17.75 16.93
N ASN A 9 -1.33 -18.22 15.69
CA ASN A 9 -1.71 -17.40 14.54
C ASN A 9 -3.17 -16.93 14.64
N TYR A 10 -4.06 -17.83 15.05
CA TYR A 10 -5.47 -17.51 15.24
C TYR A 10 -5.67 -16.43 16.30
N ALA A 11 -4.97 -16.53 17.44
CA ALA A 11 -5.01 -15.51 18.48
C ALA A 11 -4.50 -14.15 17.97
N LYS A 12 -3.43 -14.14 17.16
CA LYS A 12 -2.87 -12.91 16.59
C LYS A 12 -3.84 -12.19 15.64
N ARG A 13 -4.78 -12.88 15.00
CA ARG A 13 -5.85 -12.26 14.18
C ARG A 13 -6.70 -11.25 14.95
N PHE A 14 -6.82 -11.44 16.27
CA PHE A 14 -7.61 -10.60 17.16
C PHE A 14 -6.76 -9.67 18.04
N GLN A 15 -5.46 -9.56 17.75
CA GLN A 15 -4.58 -8.66 18.48
C GLN A 15 -5.00 -7.20 18.24
N THR A 16 -5.12 -6.45 19.32
CA THR A 16 -5.43 -5.02 19.30
C THR A 16 -4.46 -4.26 20.19
N ALA A 17 -4.30 -2.96 19.96
CA ALA A 17 -3.64 -2.04 20.88
C ALA A 17 -4.37 -0.70 20.92
N ASN A 18 -4.24 0.02 22.03
CA ASN A 18 -4.78 1.38 22.15
C ASN A 18 -3.87 2.37 21.42
N VAL A 19 -4.27 2.75 20.21
CA VAL A 19 -3.61 3.76 19.38
C VAL A 19 -4.39 5.08 19.37
N LYS A 20 -5.23 5.32 20.39
CA LYS A 20 -6.03 6.54 20.50
C LYS A 20 -5.16 7.80 20.47
N GLY A 21 -5.52 8.72 19.59
CA GLY A 21 -4.82 10.00 19.42
C GLY A 21 -3.53 9.91 18.58
N GLN A 22 -3.14 8.73 18.12
CA GLN A 22 -2.05 8.58 17.16
C GLN A 22 -2.52 8.93 15.75
N VAL A 23 -1.61 9.46 14.93
CA VAL A 23 -1.85 9.75 13.51
C VAL A 23 -1.07 8.75 12.66
N ALA A 24 -1.76 8.10 11.73
CA ALA A 24 -1.21 7.07 10.86
C ALA A 24 -1.35 7.45 9.39
N VAL A 25 -0.29 7.22 8.60
CA VAL A 25 -0.34 7.23 7.14
C VAL A 25 -0.19 5.79 6.64
N ILE A 26 -1.07 5.35 5.75
CA ILE A 26 -1.01 4.03 5.12
C ILE A 26 -1.18 4.13 3.61
N THR A 27 -0.29 3.46 2.88
CA THR A 27 -0.39 3.31 1.42
C THR A 27 -1.11 2.02 1.02
N GLY A 28 -1.89 2.07 -0.06
CA GLY A 28 -2.57 0.89 -0.61
C GLY A 28 -3.72 0.39 0.27
N SER A 29 -4.50 1.31 0.82
CA SER A 29 -5.54 1.07 1.83
C SER A 29 -6.88 0.51 1.30
N ARG A 30 -7.11 0.55 -0.02
CA ARG A 30 -8.43 0.28 -0.62
C ARG A 30 -8.95 -1.14 -0.45
N LEU A 31 -8.07 -2.15 -0.48
CA LEU A 31 -8.44 -3.56 -0.48
C LEU A 31 -7.41 -4.44 0.26
N LYS A 32 -7.77 -5.72 0.46
CA LYS A 32 -6.91 -6.77 1.02
C LYS A 32 -6.28 -6.34 2.34
N ILE A 33 -4.99 -6.61 2.53
CA ILE A 33 -4.22 -6.37 3.75
C ILE A 33 -4.30 -4.89 4.18
N GLY A 34 -4.17 -3.94 3.24
CA GLY A 34 -4.21 -2.51 3.55
C GLY A 34 -5.57 -2.04 4.08
N TYR A 35 -6.65 -2.64 3.59
CA TYR A 35 -8.01 -2.38 4.09
C TYR A 35 -8.15 -2.84 5.55
N HIS A 36 -7.74 -4.07 5.84
CA HIS A 36 -7.79 -4.61 7.20
C HIS A 36 -6.89 -3.86 8.18
N ILE A 37 -5.67 -3.49 7.78
CA ILE A 37 -4.78 -2.66 8.61
C ILE A 37 -5.45 -1.32 8.96
N THR A 38 -6.07 -0.69 7.96
CA THR A 38 -6.78 0.60 8.16
C THR A 38 -7.88 0.45 9.21
N LEU A 39 -8.70 -0.60 9.12
CA LEU A 39 -9.73 -0.90 10.13
C LEU A 39 -9.14 -1.17 11.51
N MET A 40 -8.04 -1.93 11.61
CA MET A 40 -7.38 -2.22 12.90
C MET A 40 -6.92 -0.93 13.60
N LEU A 41 -6.34 0.01 12.85
CA LEU A 41 -5.93 1.32 13.36
C LEU A 41 -7.12 2.19 13.79
N LEU A 42 -8.16 2.25 12.96
CA LEU A 42 -9.38 3.02 13.24
C LEU A 42 -10.11 2.48 14.48
N ARG A 43 -10.27 1.17 14.60
CA ARG A 43 -10.87 0.49 15.77
C ARG A 43 -10.00 0.62 17.02
N GLY A 44 -8.68 0.74 16.86
CA GLY A 44 -7.75 1.05 17.95
C GLY A 44 -7.73 2.53 18.38
N GLY A 45 -8.43 3.43 17.68
CA GLY A 45 -8.58 4.84 18.06
C GLY A 45 -7.71 5.86 17.30
N ALA A 46 -6.93 5.43 16.30
CA ALA A 46 -6.05 6.33 15.52
C ALA A 46 -6.81 7.18 14.51
N THR A 47 -6.26 8.35 14.16
CA THR A 47 -6.61 9.07 12.93
C THR A 47 -5.82 8.46 11.78
N VAL A 48 -6.48 8.07 10.70
CA VAL A 48 -5.84 7.37 9.58
C VAL A 48 -5.96 8.18 8.30
N ILE A 49 -4.81 8.51 7.71
CA ILE A 49 -4.67 9.06 6.38
C ILE A 49 -4.34 7.90 5.43
N ALA A 50 -5.37 7.46 4.72
CA ALA A 50 -5.36 6.32 3.84
C ALA A 50 -5.12 6.78 2.39
N THR A 51 -4.15 6.17 1.69
CA THR A 51 -3.88 6.49 0.28
C THR A 51 -4.13 5.30 -0.64
N THR A 52 -4.56 5.60 -1.87
CA THR A 52 -4.93 4.63 -2.91
C THR A 52 -4.98 5.32 -4.28
N ARG A 53 -4.84 4.57 -5.37
CA ARG A 53 -5.11 5.11 -6.73
C ARG A 53 -6.59 5.38 -6.99
N PHE A 54 -7.48 4.73 -6.26
CA PHE A 54 -8.93 4.78 -6.46
C PHE A 54 -9.61 5.25 -5.16
N PRO A 55 -9.58 6.56 -4.88
CA PRO A 55 -10.09 7.11 -3.63
C PRO A 55 -11.61 7.01 -3.49
N VAL A 56 -12.39 7.12 -4.57
CA VAL A 56 -13.85 7.01 -4.50
C VAL A 56 -14.27 5.58 -4.15
N ASP A 57 -13.72 4.58 -4.83
CA ASP A 57 -13.99 3.16 -4.50
C ASP A 57 -13.60 2.85 -3.05
N SER A 58 -12.47 3.37 -2.57
CA SER A 58 -12.06 3.21 -1.18
C SER A 58 -13.05 3.86 -0.21
N ALA A 59 -13.54 5.07 -0.49
CA ALA A 59 -14.52 5.75 0.34
C ALA A 59 -15.87 5.01 0.38
N LEU A 60 -16.30 4.48 -0.76
CA LEU A 60 -17.51 3.64 -0.86
C LEU A 60 -17.38 2.32 -0.11
N ARG A 61 -16.18 1.71 -0.06
CA ARG A 61 -15.93 0.50 0.73
C ARG A 61 -15.98 0.76 2.22
N PHE A 62 -15.18 1.70 2.72
CA PHE A 62 -15.13 2.00 4.15
C PHE A 62 -16.46 2.53 4.70
N SER A 63 -17.21 3.32 3.93
CA SER A 63 -18.52 3.84 4.36
C SER A 63 -19.61 2.77 4.51
N LYS A 64 -19.38 1.54 4.02
CA LYS A 64 -20.29 0.40 4.17
C LYS A 64 -19.98 -0.47 5.39
N GLU A 65 -18.89 -0.20 6.11
CA GLU A 65 -18.57 -0.95 7.33
C GLU A 65 -19.65 -0.74 8.40
N PRO A 66 -20.10 -1.80 9.10
CA PRO A 66 -21.18 -1.71 10.08
C PRO A 66 -20.91 -0.71 11.22
N ASP A 67 -19.63 -0.58 11.60
CA ASP A 67 -19.15 0.31 12.67
C ASP A 67 -18.59 1.64 12.14
N PHE A 68 -18.86 1.98 10.87
CA PHE A 68 -18.35 3.21 10.23
C PHE A 68 -18.63 4.46 11.07
N MET A 69 -19.80 4.58 11.68
CA MET A 69 -20.18 5.76 12.46
C MET A 69 -19.29 5.99 13.69
N ASP A 70 -18.62 4.96 14.20
CA ASP A 70 -17.75 5.04 15.39
C ASP A 70 -16.38 5.66 15.07
N TRP A 71 -15.92 5.57 13.82
CA TRP A 71 -14.56 5.94 13.44
C TRP A 71 -14.43 6.72 12.13
N GLY A 72 -15.48 6.84 11.32
CA GLY A 72 -15.44 7.45 9.98
C GLY A 72 -14.90 8.88 9.99
N HIS A 73 -15.21 9.65 11.04
CA HIS A 73 -14.69 11.01 11.25
C HIS A 73 -13.16 11.09 11.34
N ARG A 74 -12.48 9.99 11.70
CA ARG A 74 -11.02 9.84 11.81
C ARG A 74 -10.34 9.28 10.55
N LEU A 75 -11.10 8.84 9.55
CA LEU A 75 -10.54 8.35 8.29
C LEU A 75 -10.52 9.47 7.24
N LYS A 76 -9.35 9.69 6.63
CA LYS A 76 -9.15 10.61 5.49
C LYS A 76 -8.60 9.83 4.31
N ILE A 77 -9.23 9.91 3.14
CA ILE A 77 -8.82 9.13 1.96
C ILE A 77 -8.27 10.07 0.90
N HIS A 78 -7.05 9.80 0.44
CA HIS A 78 -6.39 10.55 -0.63
C HIS A 78 -6.08 9.67 -1.84
N GLY A 79 -6.45 10.17 -3.03
CA GLY A 79 -5.96 9.64 -4.29
C GLY A 79 -4.45 9.85 -4.40
N LEU A 80 -3.65 8.79 -4.57
CA LEU A 80 -2.21 8.88 -4.75
C LEU A 80 -1.70 7.72 -5.61
N ASP A 81 -1.15 8.05 -6.78
CA ASP A 81 -0.41 7.11 -7.62
C ASP A 81 1.08 7.19 -7.32
N LEU A 82 1.60 6.13 -6.68
CA LEU A 82 3.00 6.02 -6.27
C LEU A 82 3.99 5.95 -7.43
N ARG A 83 3.52 5.75 -8.66
CA ARG A 83 4.35 5.83 -9.87
C ARG A 83 4.75 7.27 -10.19
N HIS A 84 3.99 8.25 -9.71
CA HIS A 84 4.28 9.66 -9.91
C HIS A 84 4.95 10.26 -8.67
N ILE A 85 6.27 10.11 -8.57
CA ILE A 85 7.07 10.56 -7.42
C ILE A 85 6.88 12.04 -7.05
N PRO A 86 6.76 13.00 -7.98
CA PRO A 86 6.46 14.38 -7.60
C PRO A 86 5.14 14.52 -6.83
N SER A 87 4.13 13.69 -7.14
CA SER A 87 2.87 13.66 -6.37
C SER A 87 3.06 13.07 -4.97
N VAL A 88 3.97 12.11 -4.80
CA VAL A 88 4.33 11.57 -3.49
C VAL A 88 5.01 12.66 -2.64
N GLU A 89 5.93 13.44 -3.22
CA GLU A 89 6.55 14.57 -2.52
C GLU A 89 5.56 15.66 -2.14
N ILE A 90 4.66 16.02 -3.06
CA ILE A 90 3.58 16.97 -2.81
C ILE A 90 2.68 16.48 -1.68
N PHE A 91 2.33 15.19 -1.67
CA PHE A 91 1.56 14.58 -0.59
C PHE A 91 2.32 14.69 0.74
N CYS A 92 3.62 14.41 0.78
CA CYS A 92 4.44 14.60 1.98
C CYS A 92 4.42 16.05 2.48
N ASN A 93 4.51 17.04 1.58
CA ASN A 93 4.41 18.46 1.95
C ASN A 93 3.06 18.78 2.60
N PHE A 94 1.97 18.27 2.02
CA PHE A 94 0.63 18.44 2.57
C PHE A 94 0.52 17.82 3.98
N ILE A 95 1.06 16.62 4.20
CA ILE A 95 1.06 16.00 5.53
C ILE A 95 1.86 16.84 6.52
N GLU A 96 3.05 17.29 6.13
CA GLU A 96 3.93 18.12 6.96
C GLU A 96 3.30 19.46 7.38
N GLN A 97 2.50 20.06 6.50
CA GLN A 97 1.80 21.33 6.74
C GLN A 97 0.52 21.16 7.55
N LYS A 98 -0.28 20.13 7.25
CA LYS A 98 -1.60 19.93 7.85
C LYS A 98 -1.56 19.22 9.20
N TYR A 99 -0.60 18.33 9.39
CA TYR A 99 -0.50 17.49 10.59
C TYR A 99 0.74 17.87 11.40
N GLU A 100 0.52 18.28 12.65
CA GLU A 100 1.60 18.62 13.58
C GLU A 100 2.40 17.38 14.03
N ARG A 101 1.79 16.19 13.92
CA ARG A 101 2.36 14.91 14.35
C ARG A 101 2.11 13.81 13.34
N LEU A 102 3.03 12.85 13.33
CA LEU A 102 2.86 11.54 12.72
C LEU A 102 3.47 10.49 13.65
N ASP A 103 2.77 9.39 13.86
CA ASP A 103 3.16 8.32 14.79
C ASP A 103 3.38 6.99 14.08
N ILE A 104 2.61 6.73 13.01
CA ILE A 104 2.62 5.45 12.30
C ILE A 104 2.73 5.70 10.79
N LEU A 105 3.68 5.03 10.13
CA LEU A 105 3.76 4.98 8.67
C LEU A 105 3.77 3.52 8.22
N ILE A 106 2.77 3.11 7.45
CA ILE A 106 2.66 1.78 6.87
C ILE A 106 2.84 1.87 5.35
N ASN A 107 4.01 1.46 4.86
CA ASN A 107 4.26 1.30 3.43
C ASN A 107 3.75 -0.08 3.00
N ASN A 108 2.43 -0.17 2.80
CA ASN A 108 1.74 -1.41 2.41
C ASN A 108 1.54 -1.57 0.90
N ALA A 109 1.37 -0.47 0.16
CA ALA A 109 1.21 -0.55 -1.29
C ALA A 109 2.39 -1.29 -1.93
N ALA A 110 2.07 -2.32 -2.71
CA ALA A 110 3.06 -3.09 -3.45
C ALA A 110 2.46 -3.57 -4.77
N GLN A 111 3.34 -3.73 -5.76
CA GLN A 111 3.06 -4.39 -7.03
C GLN A 111 3.92 -5.65 -7.12
N THR A 112 3.27 -6.80 -7.08
CA THR A 112 3.85 -8.14 -7.32
C THR A 112 3.56 -8.58 -8.74
N VAL A 113 2.31 -8.42 -9.17
CA VAL A 113 1.82 -8.63 -10.54
C VAL A 113 1.37 -7.31 -11.15
N ARG A 114 1.88 -6.97 -12.35
CA ARG A 114 1.36 -5.84 -13.11
C ARG A 114 -0.02 -6.17 -13.68
N ARG A 115 -0.97 -5.26 -13.45
CA ARG A 115 -2.30 -5.29 -14.07
C ARG A 115 -2.40 -4.13 -15.08
N PRO A 116 -2.77 -4.39 -16.34
CA PRO A 116 -2.92 -3.35 -17.37
C PRO A 116 -4.19 -2.51 -17.12
N ALA A 117 -4.34 -1.40 -17.85
CA ALA A 117 -5.43 -0.45 -17.69
C ALA A 117 -6.83 -1.12 -17.67
N GLY A 118 -7.08 -2.04 -18.61
CA GLY A 118 -8.35 -2.76 -18.75
C GLY A 118 -8.81 -3.51 -17.49
N PHE A 119 -7.89 -3.93 -16.61
CA PHE A 119 -8.24 -4.60 -15.35
C PHE A 119 -9.03 -3.68 -14.40
N TYR A 120 -8.81 -2.36 -14.48
CA TYR A 120 -9.39 -1.40 -13.55
C TYR A 120 -10.57 -0.62 -14.14
N THR A 121 -10.98 -0.91 -15.38
CA THR A 121 -12.04 -0.16 -16.09
C THR A 121 -13.35 -0.11 -15.30
N HIS A 122 -13.73 -1.22 -14.64
CA HIS A 122 -14.92 -1.31 -13.77
C HIS A 122 -14.94 -0.31 -12.60
N LEU A 123 -13.80 0.26 -12.21
CA LEU A 123 -13.72 1.24 -11.12
C LEU A 123 -13.96 2.67 -11.61
N MET A 124 -13.71 2.94 -12.90
CA MET A 124 -13.67 4.30 -13.43
C MET A 124 -15.03 4.98 -13.42
N GLU A 125 -16.12 4.23 -13.59
CA GLU A 125 -17.49 4.77 -13.51
C GLU A 125 -17.70 5.58 -12.22
N ASN A 126 -17.30 5.01 -11.07
CA ASN A 126 -17.43 5.69 -9.78
C ASN A 126 -16.37 6.78 -9.58
N GLU A 127 -15.13 6.56 -10.03
CA GLU A 127 -14.04 7.54 -9.85
C GLU A 127 -14.24 8.82 -10.66
N GLU A 128 -15.09 8.81 -11.68
CA GLU A 128 -15.43 9.98 -12.49
C GLU A 128 -16.68 10.74 -12.01
N LEU A 129 -17.39 10.20 -11.02
CA LEU A 129 -18.53 10.87 -10.40
C LEU A 129 -18.12 12.17 -9.72
N SER A 130 -19.00 13.18 -9.78
CA SER A 130 -18.82 14.39 -8.97
C SER A 130 -18.99 14.07 -7.49
N LEU A 131 -18.26 14.76 -6.62
CA LEU A 131 -18.35 14.56 -5.16
C LEU A 131 -19.82 14.64 -4.67
N SER A 132 -20.60 15.58 -5.19
CA SER A 132 -22.01 15.78 -4.79
C SER A 132 -22.93 14.61 -5.14
N SER A 133 -22.54 13.75 -6.09
CA SER A 133 -23.32 12.56 -6.49
C SER A 133 -23.01 11.32 -5.63
N LEU A 134 -21.97 11.36 -4.80
CA LEU A 134 -21.61 10.27 -3.91
C LEU A 134 -22.48 10.24 -2.64
N PRO A 135 -22.61 9.10 -1.95
CA PRO A 135 -23.24 9.05 -0.63
C PRO A 135 -22.55 9.99 0.36
N LYS A 136 -23.30 10.60 1.28
CA LYS A 136 -22.80 11.61 2.23
C LYS A 136 -21.55 11.15 3.00
N GLN A 137 -21.55 9.91 3.47
CA GLN A 137 -20.43 9.30 4.18
C GLN A 137 -19.16 9.25 3.31
N ALA A 138 -19.28 8.90 2.03
CA ALA A 138 -18.14 8.90 1.11
C ALA A 138 -17.65 10.33 0.82
N GLN A 139 -18.56 11.31 0.74
CA GLN A 139 -18.18 12.73 0.60
C GLN A 139 -17.33 13.20 1.78
N GLU A 140 -17.73 12.85 3.01
CA GLU A 140 -17.02 13.24 4.24
C GLU A 140 -15.59 12.68 4.28
N LEU A 141 -15.39 11.44 3.82
CA LEU A 141 -14.06 10.81 3.75
C LEU A 141 -13.12 11.46 2.72
N LEU A 142 -13.69 12.04 1.66
CA LEU A 142 -12.97 12.66 0.54
C LEU A 142 -12.76 14.17 0.69
N LEU A 143 -13.38 14.80 1.70
CA LEU A 143 -13.30 16.25 1.90
C LEU A 143 -11.86 16.74 2.04
N ASP A 144 -11.03 16.01 2.79
CA ASP A 144 -9.61 16.34 2.98
C ASP A 144 -8.80 16.21 1.68
N HIS A 145 -9.16 15.28 0.82
CA HIS A 145 -8.55 15.14 -0.50
C HIS A 145 -8.92 16.31 -1.40
N VAL A 146 -10.19 16.71 -1.44
CA VAL A 146 -10.63 17.87 -2.22
C VAL A 146 -9.95 19.15 -1.73
N ASN A 147 -9.90 19.38 -0.42
CA ASN A 147 -9.19 20.52 0.16
C ASN A 147 -7.69 20.52 -0.22
N CYS A 148 -7.04 19.35 -0.17
CA CYS A 148 -5.65 19.21 -0.63
C CYS A 148 -5.50 19.59 -2.11
N LEU A 149 -6.42 19.15 -2.98
CA LEU A 149 -6.38 19.51 -4.40
C LEU A 149 -6.62 21.01 -4.64
N ASP A 150 -7.50 21.64 -3.87
CA ASP A 150 -7.78 23.06 -4.01
C ASP A 150 -6.63 23.93 -3.51
N GLU A 151 -5.97 23.56 -2.41
CA GLU A 151 -4.73 24.19 -1.95
C GLU A 151 -3.63 24.10 -3.03
N LEU A 152 -3.49 22.94 -3.68
CA LEU A 152 -2.54 22.77 -4.77
C LEU A 152 -2.83 23.69 -5.96
N LYS A 153 -4.11 23.86 -6.34
CA LYS A 153 -4.48 24.80 -7.40
C LYS A 153 -4.10 26.23 -7.04
N ILE A 154 -4.37 26.66 -5.81
CA ILE A 154 -4.03 28.01 -5.34
C ILE A 154 -2.52 28.25 -5.43
N LEU A 155 -1.71 27.33 -4.90
CA LEU A 155 -0.24 27.41 -4.95
C LEU A 155 0.28 27.50 -6.39
N THR A 156 -0.34 26.80 -7.32
CA THR A 156 0.06 26.83 -8.74
C THR A 156 -0.33 28.11 -9.47
N SER A 157 -1.48 28.69 -9.13
CA SER A 157 -1.95 29.94 -9.73
C SER A 157 -1.18 31.18 -9.23
N GLY A 158 -0.61 31.12 -8.03
CA GLY A 158 0.19 32.20 -7.43
C GLY A 158 1.69 32.14 -7.75
N ALA A 159 2.20 31.03 -8.28
CA ALA A 159 3.62 30.83 -8.55
C ALA A 159 4.00 31.30 -9.98
N SER A 160 4.23 32.60 -10.15
CA SER A 160 5.00 33.13 -11.28
C SER A 160 6.50 32.96 -11.02
N SER A 161 7.20 32.25 -11.92
CA SER A 161 8.66 32.18 -12.15
C SER A 161 9.63 32.47 -10.97
N ASN A 162 10.34 31.43 -10.53
CA ASN A 162 11.45 31.36 -9.55
C ASN A 162 11.00 31.21 -8.08
N GLU A 163 11.46 30.26 -7.24
CA GLU A 163 12.62 29.34 -7.24
C GLU A 163 12.20 27.94 -6.68
N ASN A 164 12.78 26.85 -7.19
CA ASN A 164 12.69 25.44 -6.71
C ASN A 164 11.31 24.74 -6.67
N MET A 165 10.60 24.62 -7.80
CA MET A 165 9.55 23.58 -7.96
C MET A 165 10.14 22.28 -8.54
N PRO A 166 10.00 21.10 -7.89
CA PRO A 166 10.37 19.83 -8.49
C PRO A 166 9.35 19.39 -9.56
N VAL A 167 9.78 19.53 -10.82
CA VAL A 167 9.52 18.75 -12.05
C VAL A 167 8.09 18.26 -12.34
N THR A 168 7.46 18.90 -13.33
CA THR A 168 6.33 18.38 -14.13
C THR A 168 6.80 17.25 -15.05
N TRP A 169 6.29 16.02 -14.91
CA TRP A 169 6.62 14.91 -15.81
C TRP A 169 5.62 14.75 -16.97
N HIS A 170 5.11 15.88 -17.50
CA HIS A 170 4.14 16.06 -18.60
C HIS A 170 2.65 16.13 -18.19
N GLY A 171 2.32 17.20 -17.47
CA GLY A 171 0.99 17.80 -17.41
C GLY A 171 1.13 19.30 -17.12
N PRO A 172 0.21 20.18 -17.59
CA PRO A 172 0.33 21.62 -17.39
C PRO A 172 0.23 22.05 -15.93
N GLU A 173 -0.31 21.20 -15.06
CA GLU A 173 -0.44 21.44 -13.62
C GLU A 173 0.25 20.32 -12.81
N PRO A 174 0.90 20.63 -11.68
CA PRO A 174 1.57 19.64 -10.84
C PRO A 174 0.57 18.69 -10.16
N GLY A 175 1.12 17.65 -9.53
CA GLY A 175 0.31 16.75 -8.70
C GLY A 175 -0.65 15.85 -9.49
N ILE A 176 -0.38 15.50 -10.76
CA ILE A 176 -1.27 14.62 -11.56
C ILE A 176 -1.58 13.29 -10.87
N GLY A 177 -0.61 12.68 -10.18
CA GLY A 177 -0.79 11.48 -9.39
C GLY A 177 -1.60 11.67 -8.10
N LEU A 178 -2.00 12.90 -7.74
CA LEU A 178 -2.98 13.19 -6.68
C LEU A 178 -4.36 13.46 -7.31
N ARG A 179 -4.44 14.47 -8.18
CA ARG A 179 -5.70 14.96 -8.78
C ARG A 179 -6.39 13.98 -9.73
N ALA A 180 -5.63 13.08 -10.34
CA ALA A 180 -6.10 12.15 -11.35
C ALA A 180 -5.50 10.76 -11.15
N SER A 181 -5.24 10.36 -9.90
CA SER A 181 -4.61 9.09 -9.55
C SER A 181 -5.26 7.87 -10.23
N ALA A 182 -6.61 7.82 -10.27
CA ALA A 182 -7.36 6.78 -10.95
C ALA A 182 -7.14 6.84 -12.48
N LYS A 183 -7.30 8.00 -13.11
CA LYS A 183 -7.13 8.18 -14.56
C LYS A 183 -5.69 7.91 -15.02
N LEU A 184 -4.70 8.25 -14.20
CA LEU A 184 -3.29 7.98 -14.48
C LEU A 184 -3.02 6.46 -14.54
N SER A 185 -3.76 5.65 -13.78
CA SER A 185 -3.73 4.18 -13.87
C SER A 185 -4.28 3.61 -15.18
N GLN A 186 -5.05 4.40 -15.92
CA GLN A 186 -5.68 4.00 -17.17
C GLN A 186 -4.83 4.27 -18.41
N ILE A 187 -3.65 4.89 -18.28
CA ILE A 187 -2.77 5.12 -19.44
C ILE A 187 -2.19 3.77 -19.90
N PRO A 188 -2.58 3.27 -21.09
CA PRO A 188 -2.10 1.99 -21.57
C PRO A 188 -0.63 2.08 -21.96
N TYR A 189 0.10 0.98 -21.82
CA TYR A 189 1.44 0.86 -22.37
C TYR A 189 1.40 0.27 -23.78
N SER A 190 2.38 0.61 -24.61
CA SER A 190 2.43 0.17 -26.01
C SER A 190 2.39 -1.35 -26.20
N PHE A 191 2.92 -2.10 -25.23
CA PHE A 191 2.91 -3.57 -25.22
C PHE A 191 1.64 -4.19 -24.65
N ASP A 192 0.72 -3.39 -24.09
CA ASP A 192 -0.61 -3.86 -23.68
C ASP A 192 -1.54 -4.05 -24.89
N ASN A 193 -1.24 -3.41 -26.03
CA ASN A 193 -2.07 -3.41 -27.23
C ASN A 193 -2.25 -4.80 -27.86
N ALA A 194 -1.45 -5.79 -27.45
CA ALA A 194 -1.60 -7.19 -27.88
C ALA A 194 -2.74 -7.93 -27.15
N LEU A 195 -3.33 -7.36 -26.11
CA LEU A 195 -4.41 -7.97 -25.32
C LEU A 195 -5.78 -7.40 -25.75
N VAL A 196 -6.72 -8.29 -26.10
CA VAL A 196 -8.13 -7.91 -26.23
C VAL A 196 -8.72 -7.85 -24.81
N ALA A 197 -8.89 -6.64 -24.27
CA ALA A 197 -9.22 -6.42 -22.86
C ALA A 197 -10.43 -7.27 -22.39
N ASN A 198 -11.51 -7.32 -23.17
CA ASN A 198 -12.74 -8.05 -22.80
C ASN A 198 -12.58 -9.58 -22.76
N GLU A 199 -11.58 -10.13 -23.45
CA GLU A 199 -11.30 -11.59 -23.41
C GLU A 199 -10.55 -11.99 -22.14
N VAL A 200 -9.68 -11.11 -21.65
CA VAL A 200 -8.83 -11.39 -20.48
C VAL A 200 -9.35 -10.77 -19.18
N PHE A 201 -10.26 -9.80 -19.29
CA PHE A 201 -10.93 -9.09 -18.20
C PHE A 201 -12.44 -9.01 -18.50
N PRO A 202 -13.20 -10.11 -18.32
CA PRO A 202 -14.61 -10.16 -18.68
C PRO A 202 -15.46 -9.21 -17.82
N GLU A 203 -16.17 -8.27 -18.46
CA GLU A 203 -17.00 -7.29 -17.76
C GLU A 203 -18.04 -7.96 -16.84
N GLY A 204 -18.15 -7.46 -15.60
CA GLY A 204 -19.11 -7.96 -14.61
C GLY A 204 -18.64 -9.19 -13.82
N GLU A 205 -17.53 -9.83 -14.20
CA GLU A 205 -16.95 -10.93 -13.43
C GLU A 205 -15.90 -10.41 -12.44
N LEU A 206 -16.25 -10.49 -11.15
CA LEU A 206 -15.39 -10.06 -10.05
C LEU A 206 -14.98 -11.24 -9.15
N ASP A 207 -13.79 -11.16 -8.58
CA ASP A 207 -13.30 -12.08 -7.55
C ASP A 207 -13.87 -11.75 -6.15
N ALA A 208 -13.45 -12.53 -5.14
CA ALA A 208 -13.91 -12.37 -3.76
C ALA A 208 -13.55 -11.01 -3.13
N ASP A 209 -12.56 -10.29 -3.67
CA ASP A 209 -12.15 -8.96 -3.23
C ASP A 209 -12.86 -7.83 -4.02
N LEU A 210 -13.81 -8.20 -4.88
CA LEU A 210 -14.47 -7.32 -5.84
C LEU A 210 -13.47 -6.66 -6.78
N GLN A 211 -12.53 -7.45 -7.31
CA GLN A 211 -11.63 -7.08 -8.39
C GLN A 211 -11.98 -7.84 -9.66
N GLN A 212 -11.73 -7.22 -10.81
CA GLN A 212 -11.87 -7.84 -12.11
C GLN A 212 -11.13 -9.18 -12.16
N VAL A 213 -11.79 -10.24 -12.65
CA VAL A 213 -11.10 -11.52 -12.90
C VAL A 213 -10.03 -11.32 -13.97
N ASP A 214 -8.83 -11.85 -13.75
CA ASP A 214 -7.71 -11.83 -14.69
C ASP A 214 -7.49 -13.22 -15.29
N LEU A 215 -7.87 -13.38 -16.55
CA LEU A 215 -7.77 -14.64 -17.30
C LEU A 215 -6.49 -14.76 -18.15
N ARG A 216 -5.52 -13.85 -17.98
CA ARG A 216 -4.25 -13.95 -18.72
C ARG A 216 -3.52 -15.24 -18.36
N LYS A 217 -3.05 -15.95 -19.39
CA LYS A 217 -2.30 -17.21 -19.23
C LYS A 217 -0.90 -17.04 -18.66
N THR A 218 -0.36 -15.82 -18.70
CA THR A 218 0.91 -15.44 -18.11
C THR A 218 0.82 -14.05 -17.51
N ASN A 219 1.59 -13.80 -16.46
CA ASN A 219 1.66 -12.50 -15.80
C ASN A 219 3.10 -12.26 -15.28
N SER A 220 3.35 -11.08 -14.73
CA SER A 220 4.66 -10.62 -14.22
C SER A 220 5.34 -11.60 -13.26
N TRP A 221 4.56 -12.36 -12.49
CA TRP A 221 5.07 -13.32 -11.52
C TRP A 221 5.87 -14.45 -12.17
N ARG A 222 5.50 -14.82 -13.40
CA ARG A 222 6.11 -15.91 -14.16
C ARG A 222 7.25 -15.48 -15.09
N LEU A 223 7.43 -14.18 -15.30
CA LEU A 223 8.41 -13.65 -16.26
C LEU A 223 9.84 -13.81 -15.76
N ARG A 224 10.76 -14.13 -16.67
CA ARG A 224 12.20 -14.23 -16.43
C ARG A 224 12.94 -12.99 -16.93
N LEU A 225 14.23 -12.90 -16.61
CA LEU A 225 15.12 -11.90 -17.20
C LEU A 225 15.07 -12.01 -18.74
N GLY A 226 14.95 -10.87 -19.43
CA GLY A 226 14.75 -10.81 -20.88
C GLY A 226 13.28 -10.89 -21.34
N GLN A 227 12.34 -11.15 -20.43
CA GLN A 227 10.89 -11.14 -20.74
C GLN A 227 10.14 -9.98 -20.07
N ILE A 228 10.82 -9.17 -19.26
CA ILE A 228 10.22 -8.08 -18.50
C ILE A 228 10.43 -6.78 -19.26
N GLU A 229 9.34 -6.10 -19.56
CA GLU A 229 9.39 -4.78 -20.17
C GLU A 229 10.02 -3.75 -19.22
N THR A 230 10.88 -2.89 -19.77
CA THR A 230 11.63 -1.90 -18.97
C THR A 230 10.70 -0.96 -18.19
N THR A 231 9.58 -0.58 -18.79
CA THR A 231 8.57 0.28 -18.17
C THR A 231 7.87 -0.39 -16.98
N GLU A 232 7.55 -1.68 -17.08
CA GLU A 232 7.03 -2.47 -15.97
C GLU A 232 8.06 -2.62 -14.84
N MET A 233 9.32 -2.88 -15.19
CA MET A 233 10.41 -2.93 -14.22
C MET A 233 10.53 -1.60 -13.44
N ILE A 234 10.49 -0.46 -14.15
CA ILE A 234 10.53 0.87 -13.53
C ILE A 234 9.31 1.08 -12.63
N GLU A 235 8.10 0.74 -13.10
CA GLU A 235 6.87 0.85 -12.32
C GLU A 235 6.97 0.09 -10.98
N VAL A 236 7.46 -1.15 -11.01
CA VAL A 236 7.65 -1.96 -9.80
C VAL A 236 8.67 -1.34 -8.85
N GLN A 237 9.78 -0.79 -9.35
CA GLN A 237 10.74 -0.08 -8.51
C GLN A 237 10.15 1.18 -7.89
N LEU A 238 9.37 1.95 -8.66
CA LEU A 238 8.72 3.18 -8.20
C LEU A 238 7.75 2.89 -7.05
N VAL A 239 6.87 1.90 -7.23
CA VAL A 239 5.85 1.55 -6.22
C VAL A 239 6.47 0.89 -4.99
N ASN A 240 7.37 -0.08 -5.17
CA ASN A 240 7.80 -0.95 -4.07
C ASN A 240 9.02 -0.45 -3.30
N SER A 241 9.80 0.49 -3.85
CA SER A 241 11.07 0.92 -3.26
C SER A 241 11.21 2.44 -3.23
N VAL A 242 11.06 3.12 -4.37
CA VAL A 242 11.29 4.57 -4.45
C VAL A 242 10.24 5.37 -3.69
N ALA A 243 8.94 5.06 -3.86
CA ALA A 243 7.90 5.75 -3.12
C ALA A 243 7.98 5.52 -1.59
N PRO A 244 8.18 4.27 -1.09
CA PRO A 244 8.50 4.05 0.32
C PRO A 244 9.72 4.82 0.81
N PHE A 245 10.79 4.92 0.00
CA PHE A 245 11.95 5.74 0.32
C PHE A 245 11.56 7.21 0.51
N VAL A 246 10.83 7.81 -0.43
CA VAL A 246 10.39 9.21 -0.35
C VAL A 246 9.51 9.44 0.88
N LEU A 247 8.55 8.55 1.13
CA LEU A 247 7.67 8.62 2.30
C LEU A 247 8.47 8.53 3.60
N CYS A 248 9.38 7.55 3.75
CA CYS A 248 10.22 7.43 4.93
C CYS A 248 11.12 8.66 5.11
N ASN A 249 11.77 9.10 4.03
CA ASN A 249 12.71 10.22 4.05
C ASN A 249 12.04 11.53 4.48
N ARG A 250 10.85 11.82 3.95
CA ARG A 250 10.12 13.06 4.24
C ARG A 250 9.33 12.98 5.55
N LEU A 251 8.52 11.94 5.71
CA LEU A 251 7.58 11.87 6.82
C LEU A 251 8.28 11.52 8.15
N SER A 252 9.46 10.90 8.13
CA SER A 252 10.21 10.69 9.37
C SER A 252 10.64 12.00 10.03
N GLU A 253 10.83 13.09 9.29
CA GLU A 253 11.09 14.42 9.87
C GLU A 253 9.89 14.95 10.64
N VAL A 254 8.66 14.72 10.14
CA VAL A 254 7.43 15.03 10.89
C VAL A 254 7.33 14.16 12.13
N MET A 255 7.66 12.87 12.02
CA MET A 255 7.66 11.95 13.17
C MET A 255 8.67 12.36 14.24
N LYS A 256 9.82 12.96 13.87
CA LYS A 256 10.86 13.41 14.82
C LYS A 256 10.49 14.66 15.63
N LYS A 257 9.46 15.42 15.23
CA LYS A 257 9.02 16.65 15.93
C LYS A 257 8.64 16.39 17.40
N ASP A 258 8.16 15.19 17.69
CA ASP A 258 7.81 14.75 19.04
C ASP A 258 8.30 13.31 19.26
N ASN A 259 8.91 13.02 20.40
CA ASN A 259 9.41 11.69 20.72
C ASN A 259 8.51 11.03 21.77
N THR A 260 7.52 10.28 21.28
CA THR A 260 6.61 9.50 22.13
C THR A 260 7.21 8.17 22.59
N GLY A 261 8.35 7.77 22.04
CA GLY A 261 8.98 6.47 22.34
C GLY A 261 8.21 5.24 21.84
N GLN A 262 7.21 5.40 20.99
CA GLN A 262 6.31 4.33 20.54
C GLN A 262 5.87 4.47 19.07
N LYS A 263 6.64 5.18 18.24
CA LYS A 263 6.32 5.42 16.83
C LYS A 263 6.84 4.30 15.94
N HIS A 264 6.14 4.00 14.85
CA HIS A 264 6.51 2.88 13.97
C HIS A 264 6.51 3.25 12.50
N ILE A 265 7.51 2.72 11.79
CA ILE A 265 7.50 2.65 10.32
C ILE A 265 7.52 1.17 9.95
N ILE A 266 6.49 0.70 9.28
CA ILE A 266 6.38 -0.70 8.85
C ILE A 266 6.42 -0.75 7.33
N ASN A 267 7.45 -1.39 6.81
CA ASN A 267 7.62 -1.68 5.39
C ASN A 267 7.10 -3.09 5.10
N VAL A 268 5.98 -3.19 4.38
CA VAL A 268 5.42 -4.50 4.00
C VAL A 268 6.29 -5.10 2.90
N SER A 269 7.10 -6.07 3.30
CA SER A 269 8.05 -6.78 2.45
C SER A 269 7.61 -8.22 2.22
N ALA A 270 8.50 -9.03 1.67
CA ALA A 270 8.24 -10.44 1.44
C ALA A 270 9.56 -11.22 1.33
N MET A 271 9.47 -12.56 1.38
CA MET A 271 10.61 -13.46 1.17
C MET A 271 11.35 -13.24 -0.16
N GLU A 272 10.69 -12.65 -1.16
CA GLU A 272 11.25 -12.25 -2.46
C GLU A 272 12.44 -11.29 -2.31
N GLY A 273 12.44 -10.45 -1.27
CA GLY A 273 13.51 -9.51 -0.95
C GLY A 273 14.71 -10.12 -0.24
N LYS A 274 14.66 -11.41 0.11
CA LYS A 274 15.76 -12.11 0.78
C LYS A 274 16.80 -12.59 -0.23
N PHE A 275 18.08 -12.33 0.06
CA PHE A 275 19.22 -12.72 -0.78
C PHE A 275 19.51 -14.21 -0.66
N HIS A 276 19.67 -14.72 0.57
CA HIS A 276 20.04 -16.10 0.83
C HIS A 276 18.83 -16.90 1.31
N ARG A 277 18.26 -17.73 0.43
CA ARG A 277 17.20 -18.70 0.74
C ARG A 277 17.62 -20.07 0.21
N PHE A 278 17.12 -21.14 0.82
CA PHE A 278 17.36 -22.52 0.37
C PHE A 278 17.01 -22.74 -1.10
N PHE A 279 15.96 -22.06 -1.59
CA PHE A 279 15.52 -22.10 -2.98
C PHE A 279 15.01 -20.72 -3.39
N LYS A 280 15.37 -20.28 -4.60
CA LYS A 280 14.87 -19.05 -5.24
C LYS A 280 14.65 -19.36 -6.71
N GLU A 281 13.44 -19.11 -7.20
CA GLU A 281 13.11 -19.29 -8.63
C GLU A 281 13.78 -18.21 -9.48
N ASP A 282 13.95 -18.51 -10.77
CA ASP A 282 14.54 -17.62 -11.77
C ASP A 282 13.54 -16.62 -12.38
N ARG A 283 12.47 -16.32 -11.65
CA ARG A 283 11.30 -15.54 -12.10
C ARG A 283 11.13 -14.25 -11.29
N HIS A 284 10.32 -13.33 -11.82
CA HIS A 284 9.98 -12.02 -11.25
C HIS A 284 11.20 -11.25 -10.66
N PRO A 285 12.38 -11.22 -11.33
CA PRO A 285 13.57 -10.58 -10.77
C PRO A 285 13.38 -9.10 -10.42
N HIS A 286 12.53 -8.38 -11.16
CA HIS A 286 12.21 -6.98 -10.89
C HIS A 286 11.51 -6.78 -9.53
N THR A 287 10.58 -7.66 -9.16
CA THR A 287 9.94 -7.68 -7.83
C THR A 287 10.93 -8.07 -6.74
N ASN A 288 11.76 -9.10 -6.97
CA ASN A 288 12.81 -9.52 -6.04
C ASN A 288 13.78 -8.37 -5.73
N MET A 289 14.26 -7.68 -6.76
CA MET A 289 15.12 -6.50 -6.61
C MET A 289 14.46 -5.39 -5.79
N ALA A 290 13.19 -5.07 -6.08
CA ALA A 290 12.49 -4.00 -5.37
C ALA A 290 12.26 -4.32 -3.89
N LYS A 291 11.88 -5.57 -3.55
CA LYS A 291 11.73 -6.01 -2.16
C LYS A 291 13.07 -6.07 -1.42
N ALA A 292 14.15 -6.45 -2.10
CA ALA A 292 15.49 -6.41 -1.53
C ALA A 292 15.95 -4.97 -1.22
N ALA A 293 15.65 -4.02 -2.11
CA ALA A 293 15.92 -2.61 -1.88
C ALA A 293 15.11 -2.05 -0.69
N LEU A 294 13.83 -2.41 -0.56
CA LEU A 294 12.99 -2.04 0.58
C LEU A 294 13.49 -2.63 1.91
N ASN A 295 13.96 -3.88 1.89
CA ASN A 295 14.62 -4.51 3.04
C ASN A 295 15.90 -3.74 3.43
N MET A 296 16.73 -3.39 2.44
CA MET A 296 17.96 -2.64 2.67
C MET A 296 17.69 -1.23 3.24
N LEU A 297 16.65 -0.54 2.76
CA LEU A 297 16.20 0.73 3.33
C LEU A 297 15.90 0.58 4.83
N THR A 298 15.15 -0.45 5.20
CA THR A 298 14.81 -0.75 6.60
C THR A 298 16.06 -1.02 7.43
N HIS A 299 16.93 -1.90 6.93
CA HIS A 299 18.14 -2.31 7.63
C HIS A 299 19.08 -1.13 7.89
N THR A 300 19.25 -0.27 6.88
CA THR A 300 20.16 0.89 6.92
C THR A 300 19.64 2.00 7.83
N SER A 301 18.36 2.35 7.73
CA SER A 301 17.83 3.59 8.32
C SER A 301 17.32 3.44 9.76
N SER A 302 16.97 2.21 10.17
CA SER A 302 16.30 1.94 11.45
C SER A 302 17.07 2.41 12.68
N GLY A 303 18.38 2.20 12.74
CA GLY A 303 19.20 2.50 13.93
C GLY A 303 19.24 3.99 14.29
N THR A 304 19.20 4.88 13.30
CA THR A 304 19.16 6.34 13.56
C THR A 304 17.77 6.77 14.01
N LEU A 305 16.71 6.25 13.40
CA LEU A 305 15.34 6.58 13.74
C LEU A 305 14.94 6.11 15.14
N ALA A 306 15.50 4.99 15.61
CA ALA A 306 15.29 4.47 16.96
C ALA A 306 15.67 5.48 18.05
N LYS A 307 16.68 6.32 17.80
CA LYS A 307 17.12 7.38 18.74
C LYS A 307 16.05 8.47 18.95
N HIS A 308 15.10 8.57 18.03
CA HIS A 308 13.95 9.47 18.08
C HIS A 308 12.65 8.75 18.45
N GLY A 309 12.72 7.52 18.99
CA GLY A 309 11.55 6.73 19.36
C GLY A 309 10.74 6.21 18.17
N ILE A 310 11.38 6.11 16.99
CA ILE A 310 10.77 5.63 15.74
C ILE A 310 11.35 4.27 15.38
N PHE A 311 10.54 3.23 15.48
CA PHE A 311 10.93 1.84 15.25
C PHE A 311 10.56 1.41 13.84
N MET A 312 11.57 1.23 12.99
CA MET A 312 11.40 0.84 11.60
C MET A 312 11.65 -0.66 11.42
N ASN A 313 10.71 -1.40 10.83
CA ASN A 313 10.83 -2.84 10.55
C ASN A 313 10.30 -3.20 9.16
N ALA A 314 10.80 -4.31 8.61
CA ALA A 314 10.29 -4.95 7.40
C ALA A 314 9.46 -6.17 7.83
N VAL A 315 8.29 -6.37 7.23
CA VAL A 315 7.39 -7.46 7.63
C VAL A 315 6.96 -8.27 6.42
N ASP A 316 7.18 -9.58 6.49
CA ASP A 316 6.63 -10.57 5.57
C ASP A 316 5.19 -10.90 5.99
N THR A 317 4.26 -10.79 5.04
CA THR A 317 2.83 -11.08 5.27
C THR A 317 2.54 -12.58 5.28
N GLY A 318 3.52 -13.41 4.93
CA GLY A 318 3.32 -14.82 4.63
C GLY A 318 2.64 -15.02 3.27
N TRP A 319 2.39 -16.29 2.93
CA TRP A 319 1.79 -16.63 1.66
C TRP A 319 0.26 -16.49 1.73
N VAL A 320 -0.21 -15.30 1.39
CA VAL A 320 -1.64 -14.90 1.45
C VAL A 320 -2.35 -15.02 0.09
N THR A 321 -1.62 -14.91 -1.01
CA THR A 321 -2.19 -14.94 -2.37
C THR A 321 -1.32 -15.79 -3.29
N ASP A 322 -1.93 -16.62 -4.12
CA ASP A 322 -1.22 -17.25 -5.24
C ASP A 322 -1.19 -16.27 -6.42
N GLU A 323 0.01 -15.79 -6.76
CA GLU A 323 0.22 -14.80 -7.81
C GLU A 323 0.30 -15.45 -9.21
N ASP A 324 0.27 -16.78 -9.29
CA ASP A 324 0.19 -17.47 -10.57
C ASP A 324 -1.13 -17.18 -11.30
N PRO A 325 -1.14 -17.27 -12.66
CA PRO A 325 -2.37 -17.23 -13.45
C PRO A 325 -3.48 -18.15 -12.91
N ALA A 326 -4.73 -17.71 -13.00
CA ALA A 326 -5.88 -18.39 -12.39
C ALA A 326 -5.99 -19.88 -12.80
N GLU A 327 -5.70 -20.20 -14.07
CA GLU A 327 -5.70 -21.59 -14.56
C GLU A 327 -4.66 -22.46 -13.84
N LEU A 328 -3.46 -21.91 -13.57
CA LEU A 328 -2.39 -22.63 -12.89
C LEU A 328 -2.69 -22.77 -11.39
N ALA A 329 -3.19 -21.71 -10.75
CA ALA A 329 -3.62 -21.76 -9.36
C ALA A 329 -4.72 -22.83 -9.16
N LYS A 330 -5.73 -22.85 -10.03
CA LYS A 330 -6.79 -23.87 -10.02
C LYS A 330 -6.23 -25.28 -10.22
N LYS A 331 -5.29 -25.46 -11.15
CA LYS A 331 -4.64 -26.76 -11.38
C LYS A 331 -3.87 -27.25 -10.16
N LYS A 332 -3.17 -26.37 -9.42
CA LYS A 332 -2.52 -26.74 -8.15
C LYS A 332 -3.55 -27.17 -7.09
N GLN A 333 -4.68 -26.47 -6.99
CA GLN A 333 -5.76 -26.87 -6.08
C GLN A 333 -6.28 -28.27 -6.43
N GLU A 334 -6.57 -28.54 -7.70
CA GLU A 334 -7.13 -29.82 -8.14
C GLU A 334 -6.15 -30.99 -8.04
N LEU A 335 -4.87 -30.77 -8.34
CA LEU A 335 -3.88 -31.85 -8.43
C LEU A 335 -3.04 -32.04 -7.16
N GLU A 336 -2.83 -30.97 -6.39
CA GLU A 336 -1.91 -30.95 -5.24
C GLU A 336 -2.61 -30.60 -3.93
N ASP A 337 -3.93 -30.38 -3.94
CA ASP A 337 -4.72 -29.88 -2.80
C ASP A 337 -4.09 -28.62 -2.18
N PHE A 338 -3.51 -27.79 -3.05
CA PHE A 338 -2.72 -26.64 -2.63
C PHE A 338 -3.52 -25.34 -2.72
N GLN A 339 -3.54 -24.59 -1.62
CA GLN A 339 -3.97 -23.20 -1.55
C GLN A 339 -3.02 -22.41 -0.63
N PRO A 340 -2.93 -21.07 -0.79
CA PRO A 340 -2.22 -20.24 0.16
C PRO A 340 -2.67 -20.53 1.60
N PRO A 341 -1.75 -20.80 2.54
CA PRO A 341 -2.09 -21.25 3.89
C PRO A 341 -2.62 -20.13 4.80
N LEU A 342 -2.60 -18.88 4.34
CA LEU A 342 -2.95 -17.69 5.11
C LEU A 342 -3.91 -16.82 4.29
N ASP A 343 -4.72 -16.03 4.98
CA ASP A 343 -5.62 -15.06 4.35
C ASP A 343 -5.18 -13.59 4.59
N ILE A 344 -5.98 -12.64 4.11
CA ILE A 344 -5.71 -11.21 4.24
C ILE A 344 -5.74 -10.71 5.69
N VAL A 345 -6.48 -11.39 6.58
CA VAL A 345 -6.55 -11.07 8.02
C VAL A 345 -5.26 -11.53 8.69
N ASP A 346 -4.78 -12.72 8.35
CA ASP A 346 -3.47 -13.23 8.78
C ASP A 346 -2.32 -12.32 8.34
N GLY A 347 -2.37 -11.83 7.09
CA GLY A 347 -1.41 -10.88 6.56
C GLY A 347 -1.42 -9.54 7.31
N ALA A 348 -2.62 -8.97 7.55
CA ALA A 348 -2.77 -7.73 8.30
C ALA A 348 -2.28 -7.85 9.76
N ALA A 349 -2.61 -8.97 10.43
CA ALA A 349 -2.16 -9.24 11.79
C ALA A 349 -0.62 -9.26 11.89
N ARG A 350 0.06 -9.89 10.93
CA ARG A 350 1.54 -9.90 10.87
C ARG A 350 2.11 -8.50 10.71
N VAL A 351 1.56 -7.72 9.78
CA VAL A 351 2.02 -6.34 9.53
C VAL A 351 1.86 -5.47 10.77
N MET A 352 0.76 -5.64 11.51
CA MET A 352 0.42 -4.81 12.66
C MET A 352 1.10 -5.24 13.97
N ASP A 353 1.53 -6.48 14.07
CA ASP A 353 2.13 -7.04 15.29
C ASP A 353 3.29 -6.20 15.87
N PRO A 354 4.27 -5.68 15.10
CA PRO A 354 5.39 -4.94 15.68
C PRO A 354 4.96 -3.67 16.41
N LEU A 355 3.88 -3.04 15.92
CA LEU A 355 3.26 -1.87 16.54
C LEU A 355 2.42 -2.31 17.76
N PHE A 356 1.53 -3.28 17.59
CA PHE A 356 0.58 -3.67 18.63
C PHE A 356 1.24 -4.40 19.79
N ASP A 357 2.09 -5.39 19.52
CA ASP A 357 2.90 -6.06 20.54
C ASP A 357 3.81 -5.05 21.24
N GLY A 358 4.41 -4.15 20.47
CA GLY A 358 5.25 -3.09 20.99
C GLY A 358 4.51 -2.18 22.00
N ILE A 359 3.32 -1.71 21.66
CA ILE A 359 2.49 -0.90 22.56
C ILE A 359 2.06 -1.70 23.80
N ASN A 360 1.63 -2.95 23.61
CA ASN A 360 1.09 -3.76 24.70
C ASN A 360 2.16 -4.23 25.69
N THR A 361 3.39 -4.44 25.23
CA THR A 361 4.49 -4.98 26.05
C THR A 361 5.51 -3.93 26.47
N GLY A 362 5.53 -2.76 25.81
CA GLY A 362 6.57 -1.75 25.94
C GLY A 362 7.91 -2.14 25.30
N LYS A 363 7.97 -3.23 24.53
CA LYS A 363 9.17 -3.72 23.86
C LYS A 363 9.01 -3.66 22.35
N HIS A 364 9.77 -2.78 21.71
CA HIS A 364 9.66 -2.56 20.28
C HIS A 364 10.80 -3.25 19.50
N TRP A 365 10.43 -3.99 18.46
CA TRP A 365 11.40 -4.43 17.46
C TRP A 365 11.96 -3.24 16.68
N CYS A 366 13.22 -3.30 16.29
CA CYS A 366 13.83 -2.27 15.46
C CYS A 366 14.86 -2.87 14.51
N GLY A 367 14.78 -2.48 13.24
CA GLY A 367 15.74 -2.90 12.22
C GLY A 367 15.71 -4.40 11.97
N LYS A 368 14.53 -5.02 12.08
CA LYS A 368 14.34 -6.45 11.84
C LYS A 368 13.53 -6.71 10.57
N PHE A 369 13.83 -7.85 9.94
CA PHE A 369 12.91 -8.50 9.02
C PHE A 369 12.10 -9.51 9.82
N LEU A 370 10.79 -9.29 9.90
CA LEU A 370 9.88 -10.08 10.71
C LEU A 370 9.10 -11.02 9.81
N LYS A 371 9.11 -12.31 10.15
CA LYS A 371 8.31 -13.35 9.52
C LYS A 371 7.74 -14.25 10.60
N ASP A 372 6.47 -14.60 10.48
CA ASP A 372 5.74 -15.41 11.47
C ASP A 372 5.93 -14.82 12.89
N TYR A 373 5.77 -13.49 13.00
CA TYR A 373 5.87 -12.71 14.24
C TYR A 373 7.26 -12.70 14.91
N ASN A 374 8.31 -13.19 14.23
CA ASN A 374 9.65 -13.30 14.80
C ASN A 374 10.72 -12.68 13.87
N PRO A 375 11.82 -12.13 14.43
CA PRO A 375 12.96 -11.73 13.63
C PRO A 375 13.61 -12.91 12.89
N ILE A 376 13.84 -12.73 11.60
CA ILE A 376 14.60 -13.66 10.76
C ILE A 376 15.82 -12.93 10.17
N PRO A 377 16.84 -13.68 9.69
CA PRO A 377 17.94 -13.09 8.92
C PRO A 377 17.42 -12.38 7.66
N TRP A 378 18.12 -11.33 7.24
CA TRP A 378 17.84 -10.57 6.01
C TRP A 378 17.91 -11.42 4.74
#